data_AF-A0A3B4X318-F1
#
_entry.id   AF-A0A3B4X318-F1
#
_cell.length_a   1.000
_cell.length_b   1.000
_cell.length_c   1.000
_cell.angle_alpha   90.00
_cell.angle_beta   90.00
_cell.angle_gamma   90.00
#
_symmetry.space_group_name_H-M   'P 1'
#
loop_
_entity.id
_entity.type
_entity.pdbx_description
1 polymer ?
#
loop_
_entity_poly.entity_id
_entity_poly.type
_entity_poly.pdbx_seq_one_letter_code
_entity_poly.pdbx_strand_id
1 'polypeptide(L)'
;INLSVTQSVKPYVTYTTHLRFPCPPPPPPPPPPQSIHLSFLRTVPPYSHQAHVWFDLMREFRWNHIILIVSDDHEGRAAQKRLETLLEERETKTKNRNYENLDQQNFDFRRTPKAEKVLLFSQDTNLTALLLEARDLEARVIILSASEDEAAAVYKAARQLNMTGSGYVWLVGEREMTGKALSEAPDGLLGLQLINGKNESAHIADAVAVVAQSLQELFEKENITEPPRGCVGNTNIWRTGPLFKRVLMSSKYPDGLTGRIEFNDDGDRRFATYSILNYQQKPGRLVQVGVFNGSQVVMNPQRKIIWPGGETEKPVGYQMSTKLKIVTIHQEPFVYVKPTKSDGTCKEEYTVNGVLIKKVICTGPNGTIPGQPIVPQCCYGFCIDLLIKLAMSMNFTYEVHLVADGKFGTQERVNNSNKKEWNGMMGELLGGLADMIVAPLTINNERAQYIEFSKPFKYQGLTILVKKVNSPWKQNVSLAILSSHENGFMEDLDKTWVRYQECDSRSNAPATLTFENMAGVFMLVAGGIVAGIFLIFIEIAYKRHKDARRKQMQLAFAAVNVWRKNLQVPDSSVFCCTVTSCGLTCSVLLFEYPAQRWFIS
;
A
#
# COMPACT_ATOMS: atom_id res chain seq x y z
N ILE A 1 -35.45 -12.66 32.29
CA ILE A 1 -35.83 -11.95 33.54
C ILE A 1 -34.82 -10.83 33.77
N ASN A 2 -35.28 -9.62 34.09
CA ASN A 2 -34.44 -8.45 34.24
C ASN A 2 -34.54 -7.95 35.69
N LEU A 3 -33.39 -7.65 36.31
CA LEU A 3 -33.33 -7.01 37.62
C LEU A 3 -33.21 -5.49 37.40
N SER A 4 -34.22 -4.73 37.80
CA SER A 4 -34.24 -3.28 37.68
C SER A 4 -34.34 -2.59 39.04
N VAL A 5 -33.36 -1.76 39.37
CA VAL A 5 -33.38 -0.92 40.58
C VAL A 5 -33.95 0.45 40.20
N THR A 6 -35.28 0.52 40.04
CA THR A 6 -35.94 1.71 39.48
C THR A 6 -35.85 2.94 40.41
N GLN A 7 -35.32 4.04 39.89
CA GLN A 7 -35.38 5.35 40.52
C GLN A 7 -36.33 6.27 39.72
N SER A 8 -37.52 6.48 40.27
CA SER A 8 -38.55 7.44 39.83
C SER A 8 -39.30 7.15 38.51
N VAL A 9 -40.36 7.93 38.29
CA VAL A 9 -41.48 7.62 37.39
C VAL A 9 -41.23 8.16 35.99
N LYS A 10 -40.67 7.31 35.12
CA LYS A 10 -41.09 7.09 33.73
C LYS A 10 -40.13 6.08 33.07
N PRO A 11 -40.63 5.17 32.23
CA PRO A 11 -41.83 4.39 32.56
C PRO A 11 -41.54 2.86 32.69
N TYR A 12 -42.42 1.89 32.34
CA TYR A 12 -42.42 0.50 32.88
C TYR A 12 -41.61 -0.67 32.23
N VAL A 13 -40.83 -0.57 31.16
CA VAL A 13 -39.73 0.38 30.99
C VAL A 13 -40.15 1.60 30.18
N THR A 14 -41.33 1.55 29.51
CA THR A 14 -41.95 2.74 28.89
C THR A 14 -43.50 2.92 28.98
N TYR A 15 -44.28 2.19 29.82
CA TYR A 15 -45.43 2.66 30.69
C TYR A 15 -46.38 1.50 31.08
N THR A 16 -46.95 1.48 32.30
CA THR A 16 -48.26 0.84 32.52
C THR A 16 -49.30 1.77 31.95
N THR A 17 -49.45 1.71 30.63
CA THR A 17 -50.56 2.32 29.92
C THR A 17 -51.81 1.48 30.21
N HIS A 18 -52.62 1.98 31.14
CA HIS A 18 -54.06 1.73 31.30
C HIS A 18 -54.58 0.28 31.16
N LEU A 19 -54.95 -0.30 32.30
CA LEU A 19 -56.11 -1.19 32.49
C LEU A 19 -56.52 -2.08 31.30
N ARG A 20 -55.99 -3.31 31.24
CA ARG A 20 -56.74 -4.56 30.95
C ARG A 20 -55.85 -5.80 31.09
N PHE A 21 -56.30 -6.76 31.88
CA PHE A 21 -56.02 -8.19 31.65
C PHE A 21 -56.81 -8.66 30.41
N PRO A 22 -56.51 -9.81 29.76
CA PRO A 22 -55.28 -10.62 29.73
C PRO A 22 -54.78 -10.84 28.26
N CYS A 23 -53.92 -11.85 28.03
CA CYS A 23 -53.41 -12.43 26.76
C CYS A 23 -51.95 -12.06 26.37
N PRO A 24 -51.35 -12.74 25.36
CA PRO A 24 -50.26 -13.71 25.50
C PRO A 24 -48.85 -13.08 25.41
N PRO A 25 -47.75 -13.82 25.69
CA PRO A 25 -46.41 -13.24 25.72
C PRO A 25 -45.87 -12.89 24.32
N PRO A 26 -45.48 -11.64 24.05
CA PRO A 26 -44.63 -11.28 22.92
C PRO A 26 -43.14 -11.47 23.27
N PRO A 27 -42.23 -11.57 22.28
CA PRO A 27 -40.79 -11.71 22.51
C PRO A 27 -40.17 -10.47 23.20
N PRO A 28 -39.03 -10.63 23.90
CA PRO A 28 -38.39 -9.52 24.60
C PRO A 28 -37.86 -8.44 23.62
N PRO A 29 -38.05 -7.14 23.92
CA PRO A 29 -37.56 -6.04 23.10
C PRO A 29 -36.02 -5.89 23.19
N PRO A 30 -35.39 -5.22 22.20
CA PRO A 30 -33.94 -5.14 22.09
C PRO A 30 -33.26 -4.36 23.25
N PRO A 31 -31.98 -4.64 23.56
CA PRO A 31 -31.15 -3.89 24.49
C PRO A 31 -30.99 -2.39 24.14
N PRO A 32 -31.33 -1.45 25.03
CA PRO A 32 -30.75 -0.11 25.01
C PRO A 32 -29.39 -0.06 25.74
N PRO A 33 -28.49 0.89 25.41
CA PRO A 33 -27.22 1.10 26.11
C PRO A 33 -27.39 1.75 27.50
N GLN A 34 -26.34 1.66 28.34
CA GLN A 34 -26.32 2.21 29.71
C GLN A 34 -26.71 3.70 29.81
N SER A 35 -26.48 4.49 28.75
CA SER A 35 -26.84 5.91 28.70
C SER A 35 -28.35 6.18 28.83
N ILE A 36 -29.19 5.16 28.59
CA ILE A 36 -30.65 5.26 28.70
C ILE A 36 -31.15 4.69 30.05
N HIS A 37 -30.52 3.63 30.57
CA HIS A 37 -30.96 2.96 31.81
C HIS A 37 -29.80 2.63 32.76
N LEU A 38 -29.54 3.55 33.70
CA LEU A 38 -28.53 3.40 34.75
C LEU A 38 -28.84 2.31 35.79
N SER A 39 -30.04 1.72 35.78
CA SER A 39 -30.60 0.83 36.81
C SER A 39 -30.71 -0.65 36.42
N PHE A 40 -30.28 -1.02 35.21
CA PHE A 40 -30.57 -2.32 34.60
C PHE A 40 -29.46 -3.35 34.84
N LEU A 41 -29.82 -4.57 35.25
CA LEU A 41 -28.95 -5.75 35.30
C LEU A 41 -29.65 -6.96 34.65
N ARG A 42 -28.89 -7.82 33.96
CA ARG A 42 -29.44 -8.97 33.21
C ARG A 42 -28.82 -10.30 33.62
N THR A 43 -29.65 -11.30 33.93
CA THR A 43 -29.20 -12.70 34.15
C THR A 43 -28.87 -13.43 32.84
N VAL A 44 -29.29 -12.86 31.70
CA VAL A 44 -29.06 -13.33 30.34
C VAL A 44 -28.27 -12.26 29.58
N PRO A 45 -27.14 -12.59 28.94
CA PRO A 45 -26.36 -11.64 28.15
C PRO A 45 -27.12 -11.21 26.86
N PRO A 46 -26.85 -10.01 26.32
CA PRO A 46 -27.40 -9.57 25.02
C PRO A 46 -26.85 -10.40 23.84
N TYR A 47 -27.50 -10.34 22.67
CA TYR A 47 -27.05 -11.10 21.50
C TYR A 47 -25.67 -10.66 21.01
N SER A 48 -25.31 -9.38 21.19
CA SER A 48 -23.97 -8.87 20.90
C SER A 48 -22.83 -9.59 21.65
N HIS A 49 -23.09 -10.23 22.79
CA HIS A 49 -22.10 -11.05 23.50
C HIS A 49 -21.80 -12.39 22.80
N GLN A 50 -22.66 -12.86 21.88
CA GLN A 50 -22.38 -14.04 21.07
C GLN A 50 -21.16 -13.88 20.16
N ALA A 51 -20.75 -12.63 19.87
CA ALA A 51 -19.51 -12.31 19.17
C ALA A 51 -18.24 -12.87 19.84
N HIS A 52 -18.23 -13.08 21.16
CA HIS A 52 -17.12 -13.77 21.85
C HIS A 52 -17.01 -15.23 21.42
N VAL A 53 -18.15 -15.91 21.22
CA VAL A 53 -18.18 -17.31 20.80
C VAL A 53 -17.76 -17.45 19.34
N TRP A 54 -18.23 -16.56 18.45
CA TRP A 54 -17.72 -16.48 17.08
C TRP A 54 -16.21 -16.21 17.04
N PHE A 55 -15.71 -15.33 17.91
CA PHE A 55 -14.27 -15.02 18.00
C PHE A 55 -13.43 -16.24 18.39
N ASP A 56 -13.85 -17.03 19.38
CA ASP A 56 -13.13 -18.23 19.76
C ASP A 56 -13.34 -19.41 18.78
N LEU A 57 -14.49 -19.50 18.10
CA LEU A 57 -14.69 -20.43 16.98
C LEU A 57 -13.71 -20.16 15.83
N MET A 58 -13.52 -18.89 15.44
CA MET A 58 -12.52 -18.52 14.43
C MET A 58 -11.11 -18.95 14.84
N ARG A 59 -10.76 -18.85 16.13
CA ARG A 59 -9.45 -19.26 16.65
C ARG A 59 -9.27 -20.77 16.63
N GLU A 60 -10.27 -21.52 17.09
CA GLU A 60 -10.27 -22.99 17.10
C GLU A 60 -10.10 -23.53 15.67
N PHE A 61 -10.87 -22.98 14.73
CA PHE A 61 -10.82 -23.36 13.32
C PHE A 61 -9.70 -22.68 12.50
N ARG A 62 -8.93 -21.77 13.10
CA ARG A 62 -7.84 -20.99 12.47
C ARG A 62 -8.27 -20.19 11.23
N TRP A 63 -9.49 -19.69 11.20
CA TRP A 63 -9.96 -18.81 10.13
C TRP A 63 -9.49 -17.37 10.39
N ASN A 64 -8.69 -16.84 9.46
CA ASN A 64 -8.05 -15.53 9.61
C ASN A 64 -8.78 -14.40 8.88
N HIS A 65 -9.64 -14.75 7.93
CA HIS A 65 -10.38 -13.83 7.07
C HIS A 65 -11.88 -14.18 7.17
N ILE A 66 -12.71 -13.19 7.49
CA ILE A 66 -14.17 -13.33 7.56
C ILE A 66 -14.89 -12.19 6.83
N ILE A 67 -16.12 -12.48 6.42
CA ILE A 67 -17.11 -11.49 6.00
C ILE A 67 -18.12 -11.37 7.14
N LEU A 68 -18.37 -10.16 7.64
CA LEU A 68 -19.44 -9.91 8.60
C LEU A 68 -20.64 -9.28 7.87
N ILE A 69 -21.80 -9.92 7.94
CA ILE A 69 -23.07 -9.43 7.40
C ILE A 69 -23.99 -9.14 8.59
N VAL A 70 -24.42 -7.88 8.72
CA VAL A 70 -25.17 -7.37 9.87
C VAL A 70 -26.36 -6.53 9.42
N SER A 71 -27.50 -6.73 10.08
CA SER A 71 -28.65 -5.83 9.97
C SER A 71 -28.27 -4.41 10.43
N ASP A 72 -28.78 -3.39 9.73
CA ASP A 72 -28.69 -1.98 10.13
C ASP A 72 -29.75 -1.66 11.20
N ASP A 73 -29.67 -2.41 12.31
CA ASP A 73 -30.44 -2.20 13.53
C ASP A 73 -29.48 -2.03 14.72
N HIS A 74 -30.05 -1.74 15.89
CA HIS A 74 -29.25 -1.59 17.10
C HIS A 74 -28.47 -2.87 17.44
N GLU A 75 -29.06 -4.05 17.22
CA GLU A 75 -28.46 -5.31 17.62
C GLU A 75 -27.32 -5.73 16.69
N GLY A 76 -27.50 -5.61 15.37
CA GLY A 76 -26.45 -5.83 14.38
C GLY A 76 -25.28 -4.88 14.56
N ARG A 77 -25.52 -3.58 14.78
CA ARG A 77 -24.46 -2.61 15.08
C ARG A 77 -23.75 -2.88 16.42
N ALA A 78 -24.47 -3.35 17.44
CA ALA A 78 -23.87 -3.76 18.71
C ALA A 78 -23.00 -5.03 18.56
N ALA A 79 -23.45 -6.01 17.78
CA ALA A 79 -22.69 -7.22 17.46
C ALA A 79 -21.42 -6.90 16.65
N GLN A 80 -21.54 -6.05 15.61
CA GLN A 80 -20.41 -5.53 14.84
C GLN A 80 -19.36 -4.90 15.76
N LYS A 81 -19.74 -3.85 16.50
CA LYS A 81 -18.83 -3.11 17.38
C LYS A 81 -18.16 -4.03 18.40
N ARG A 82 -18.90 -5.01 18.93
CA ARG A 82 -18.36 -5.98 19.90
C ARG A 82 -17.32 -6.90 19.26
N LEU A 83 -17.57 -7.40 18.05
CA LEU A 83 -16.61 -8.22 17.32
C LEU A 83 -15.36 -7.41 16.94
N GLU A 84 -15.51 -6.20 16.41
CA GLU A 84 -14.41 -5.29 16.08
C GLU A 84 -13.50 -5.03 17.29
N THR A 85 -14.09 -4.72 18.46
CA THR A 85 -13.36 -4.53 19.72
C THR A 85 -12.49 -5.75 20.07
N LEU A 86 -13.00 -6.98 19.88
CA LEU A 86 -12.28 -8.22 20.17
C LEU A 86 -11.11 -8.47 19.22
N LEU A 87 -11.26 -8.09 17.94
CA LEU A 87 -10.21 -8.16 16.93
C LEU A 87 -9.08 -7.15 17.27
N GLU A 88 -9.44 -5.92 17.68
CA GLU A 88 -8.49 -4.85 18.06
C GLU A 88 -7.72 -5.11 19.36
N GLU A 89 -8.42 -5.52 20.43
CA GLU A 89 -7.82 -5.81 21.74
C GLU A 89 -6.72 -6.88 21.66
N ARG A 90 -6.84 -7.82 20.73
CA ARG A 90 -5.88 -8.91 20.53
C ARG A 90 -4.74 -8.50 19.59
N GLU A 91 -4.98 -7.63 18.60
CA GLU A 91 -3.91 -7.01 17.82
C GLU A 91 -2.93 -6.25 18.73
N THR A 92 -3.43 -5.45 19.67
CA THR A 92 -2.58 -4.63 20.57
C THR A 92 -1.79 -5.48 21.56
N LYS A 93 -2.43 -6.45 22.24
CA LYS A 93 -1.74 -7.43 23.10
C LYS A 93 -0.66 -8.22 22.34
N THR A 94 -0.86 -8.47 21.05
CA THR A 94 0.14 -9.13 20.19
C THR A 94 1.28 -8.20 19.78
N LYS A 95 1.01 -6.91 19.53
CA LYS A 95 2.04 -5.89 19.27
C LYS A 95 2.98 -5.72 20.48
N ASN A 96 2.43 -5.59 21.69
CA ASN A 96 3.23 -5.35 22.90
C ASN A 96 4.13 -6.55 23.28
N ARG A 97 3.71 -7.79 22.96
CA ARG A 97 4.54 -9.00 23.16
C ARG A 97 5.70 -9.16 22.17
N ASN A 98 5.76 -8.34 21.11
CA ASN A 98 6.77 -8.48 20.05
C ASN A 98 7.97 -7.54 20.21
N TYR A 99 8.22 -6.99 21.42
CA TYR A 99 9.43 -6.23 21.72
C TYR A 99 10.59 -7.09 22.27
N GLU A 100 10.33 -8.37 22.56
CA GLU A 100 11.34 -9.33 23.01
C GLU A 100 11.21 -10.63 22.21
N ASN A 101 12.36 -11.12 21.71
CA ASN A 101 12.56 -12.35 20.92
C ASN A 101 12.08 -12.32 19.46
N LEU A 102 13.03 -12.05 18.55
CA LEU A 102 12.93 -12.45 17.15
C LEU A 102 13.26 -13.95 17.03
N ASP A 103 12.24 -14.76 16.76
CA ASP A 103 12.41 -16.05 16.07
C ASP A 103 11.36 -16.16 14.97
N GLN A 104 11.82 -16.31 13.73
CA GLN A 104 10.98 -16.16 12.53
C GLN A 104 10.14 -17.39 12.18
N GLN A 105 10.32 -18.53 12.86
CA GLN A 105 9.67 -19.80 12.50
C GLN A 105 8.23 -19.99 13.03
N ASN A 106 7.68 -19.06 13.82
CA ASN A 106 6.34 -19.20 14.42
C ASN A 106 5.33 -18.11 13.97
N PHE A 107 5.50 -17.55 12.77
CA PHE A 107 4.70 -16.42 12.29
C PHE A 107 3.22 -16.77 12.01
N ASP A 108 2.92 -18.00 11.57
CA ASP A 108 1.55 -18.40 11.22
C ASP A 108 0.66 -18.70 12.44
N PHE A 109 1.24 -19.01 13.60
CA PHE A 109 0.48 -19.24 14.84
C PHE A 109 -0.03 -17.94 15.51
N ARG A 110 0.33 -16.76 14.98
CA ARG A 110 -0.02 -15.44 15.53
C ARG A 110 -0.84 -14.55 14.60
N ARG A 111 -1.46 -15.10 13.55
CA ARG A 111 -2.45 -14.36 12.77
C ARG A 111 -3.73 -14.23 13.61
N THR A 112 -3.99 -13.01 14.11
CA THR A 112 -5.30 -12.68 14.69
C THR A 112 -6.34 -12.66 13.57
N PRO A 113 -7.56 -13.19 13.77
CA PRO A 113 -8.64 -13.04 12.80
C PRO A 113 -8.86 -11.58 12.42
N LYS A 114 -9.33 -11.34 11.21
CA LYS A 114 -9.70 -10.02 10.68
C LYS A 114 -10.99 -10.12 9.88
N ALA A 115 -11.85 -9.13 10.04
CA ALA A 115 -12.87 -8.85 9.05
C ALA A 115 -12.19 -8.32 7.78
N GLU A 116 -12.45 -8.98 6.65
CA GLU A 116 -12.06 -8.48 5.32
C GLU A 116 -13.00 -7.35 4.91
N LYS A 117 -14.31 -7.53 5.18
CA LYS A 117 -15.33 -6.51 4.98
C LYS A 117 -16.48 -6.68 5.96
N VAL A 118 -17.11 -5.56 6.32
CA VAL A 118 -18.40 -5.52 7.02
C VAL A 118 -19.44 -5.00 6.04
N LEU A 119 -20.54 -5.75 5.91
CA LEU A 119 -21.65 -5.48 5.01
C LEU A 119 -22.91 -5.23 5.85
N LEU A 120 -23.36 -3.97 5.86
CA LEU A 120 -24.58 -3.54 6.53
C LEU A 120 -25.76 -3.61 5.56
N PHE A 121 -26.92 -4.07 6.02
CA PHE A 121 -28.13 -4.14 5.20
C PHE A 121 -29.40 -3.75 5.96
N SER A 122 -30.32 -3.11 5.27
CA SER A 122 -31.66 -2.75 5.75
C SER A 122 -32.74 -3.49 4.95
N GLN A 123 -34.01 -3.34 5.34
CA GLN A 123 -35.15 -3.96 4.66
C GLN A 123 -35.29 -3.55 3.18
N ASP A 124 -34.86 -2.35 2.81
CA ASP A 124 -34.89 -1.84 1.43
C ASP A 124 -33.67 -2.27 0.60
N THR A 125 -32.68 -2.94 1.21
CA THR A 125 -31.41 -3.29 0.55
C THR A 125 -31.60 -4.48 -0.39
N ASN A 126 -31.13 -4.36 -1.63
CA ASN A 126 -31.10 -5.47 -2.57
C ASN A 126 -30.05 -6.52 -2.13
N LEU A 127 -30.51 -7.52 -1.37
CA LEU A 127 -29.67 -8.59 -0.81
C LEU A 127 -28.86 -9.33 -1.87
N THR A 128 -29.37 -9.49 -3.10
CA THR A 128 -28.64 -10.15 -4.19
C THR A 128 -27.42 -9.34 -4.61
N ALA A 129 -27.51 -8.01 -4.68
CA ALA A 129 -26.38 -7.14 -4.99
C ALA A 129 -25.31 -7.17 -3.87
N LEU A 130 -25.76 -7.12 -2.61
CA LEU A 130 -24.89 -7.21 -1.44
C LEU A 130 -24.14 -8.55 -1.37
N LEU A 131 -24.83 -9.66 -1.67
CA LEU A 131 -24.23 -10.98 -1.66
C LEU A 131 -23.34 -11.25 -2.89
N LEU A 132 -23.60 -10.60 -4.04
CA LEU A 132 -22.65 -10.58 -5.16
C LEU A 132 -21.34 -9.90 -4.76
N GLU A 133 -21.40 -8.74 -4.09
CA GLU A 133 -20.24 -8.07 -3.52
C GLU A 133 -19.51 -8.95 -2.48
N ALA A 134 -20.24 -9.66 -1.63
CA ALA A 134 -19.67 -10.61 -0.66
C ALA A 134 -18.99 -11.84 -1.31
N ARG A 135 -19.55 -12.35 -2.42
CA ARG A 135 -19.02 -13.51 -3.15
C ARG A 135 -17.68 -13.19 -3.83
N ASP A 136 -17.52 -11.96 -4.29
CA ASP A 136 -16.33 -11.52 -5.03
C ASP A 136 -15.12 -11.22 -4.10
N LEU A 137 -15.31 -11.27 -2.77
CA LEU A 137 -14.24 -11.25 -1.75
C LEU A 137 -13.47 -12.59 -1.68
N GLU A 138 -12.28 -12.59 -1.06
CA GLU A 138 -11.46 -13.80 -0.88
C GLU A 138 -11.95 -14.68 0.28
N ALA A 139 -12.47 -14.09 1.36
CA ALA A 139 -13.04 -14.82 2.48
C ALA A 139 -14.25 -15.70 2.06
N ARG A 140 -14.36 -16.86 2.71
CA ARG A 140 -15.46 -17.82 2.55
C ARG A 140 -16.17 -18.16 3.87
N VAL A 141 -15.67 -17.64 4.99
CA VAL A 141 -16.35 -17.68 6.29
C VAL A 141 -17.21 -16.43 6.44
N ILE A 142 -18.51 -16.64 6.52
CA ILE A 142 -19.54 -15.60 6.64
C ILE A 142 -20.13 -15.67 8.03
N ILE A 143 -20.14 -14.53 8.73
CA ILE A 143 -20.86 -14.36 9.99
C ILE A 143 -22.12 -13.55 9.69
N LEU A 144 -23.30 -14.08 9.99
CA LEU A 144 -24.58 -13.38 9.84
C LEU A 144 -25.19 -13.09 11.22
N SER A 145 -25.56 -11.83 11.44
CA SER A 145 -26.36 -11.40 12.58
C SER A 145 -27.55 -10.55 12.09
N ALA A 146 -28.76 -11.04 12.33
CA ALA A 146 -30.00 -10.48 11.76
C ALA A 146 -31.24 -10.85 12.60
N SER A 147 -32.43 -10.37 12.20
CA SER A 147 -33.69 -10.95 12.68
C SER A 147 -34.04 -12.28 11.97
N GLU A 148 -35.03 -13.01 12.49
CA GLU A 148 -35.46 -14.30 11.94
C GLU A 148 -35.97 -14.19 10.49
N ASP A 149 -36.82 -13.20 10.21
CA ASP A 149 -37.39 -12.97 8.86
C ASP A 149 -36.30 -12.52 7.86
N GLU A 150 -35.36 -11.68 8.31
CA GLU A 150 -34.21 -11.25 7.49
C GLU A 150 -33.25 -12.39 7.19
N ALA A 151 -32.93 -13.24 8.18
CA ALA A 151 -32.08 -14.40 7.99
C ALA A 151 -32.65 -15.38 6.96
N ALA A 152 -33.98 -15.62 6.99
CA ALA A 152 -34.65 -16.43 5.98
C ALA A 152 -34.50 -15.85 4.56
N ALA A 153 -34.62 -14.52 4.41
CA ALA A 153 -34.40 -13.83 3.13
C ALA A 153 -32.94 -13.92 2.65
N VAL A 154 -31.97 -13.74 3.55
CA VAL A 154 -30.53 -13.87 3.26
C VAL A 154 -30.18 -15.29 2.82
N TYR A 155 -30.66 -16.33 3.52
CA TYR A 155 -30.39 -17.73 3.13
C TYR A 155 -30.98 -18.06 1.75
N LYS A 156 -32.18 -17.57 1.44
CA LYS A 156 -32.81 -17.76 0.13
C LYS A 156 -31.99 -17.12 -1.00
N ALA A 157 -31.49 -15.90 -0.80
CA ALA A 157 -30.63 -15.22 -1.77
C ALA A 157 -29.24 -15.88 -1.88
N ALA A 158 -28.64 -16.29 -0.76
CA ALA A 158 -27.36 -17.01 -0.73
C ALA A 158 -27.42 -18.35 -1.49
N ARG A 159 -28.56 -19.06 -1.41
CA ARG A 159 -28.79 -20.30 -2.18
C ARG A 159 -28.85 -20.02 -3.69
N GLN A 160 -29.47 -18.92 -4.13
CA GLN A 160 -29.49 -18.52 -5.55
C GLN A 160 -28.09 -18.18 -6.10
N LEU A 161 -27.20 -17.68 -5.23
CA LEU A 161 -25.82 -17.32 -5.57
C LEU A 161 -24.80 -18.45 -5.31
N ASN A 162 -25.27 -19.67 -4.99
CA ASN A 162 -24.46 -20.84 -4.63
C ASN A 162 -23.48 -20.63 -3.45
N MET A 163 -23.71 -19.61 -2.61
CA MET A 163 -22.91 -19.32 -1.41
C MET A 163 -23.17 -20.30 -0.24
N THR A 164 -24.03 -21.29 -0.47
CA THR A 164 -24.35 -22.40 0.45
C THR A 164 -23.68 -23.72 0.02
N GLY A 165 -22.78 -23.67 -0.98
CA GLY A 165 -22.05 -24.83 -1.49
C GLY A 165 -20.75 -25.11 -0.73
N SER A 166 -19.97 -26.06 -1.26
CA SER A 166 -18.63 -26.42 -0.78
C SER A 166 -17.70 -25.22 -0.62
N GLY A 167 -16.80 -25.28 0.36
CA GLY A 167 -15.82 -24.24 0.66
C GLY A 167 -16.36 -23.01 1.44
N TYR A 168 -17.67 -22.75 1.43
CA TYR A 168 -18.30 -21.72 2.27
C TYR A 168 -18.54 -22.23 3.69
N VAL A 169 -18.52 -21.30 4.66
CA VAL A 169 -18.87 -21.57 6.06
C VAL A 169 -19.78 -20.47 6.56
N TRP A 170 -20.88 -20.83 7.21
CA TRP A 170 -21.82 -19.89 7.82
C TRP A 170 -21.80 -20.04 9.34
N LEU A 171 -21.48 -18.96 10.05
CA LEU A 171 -21.57 -18.82 11.50
C LEU A 171 -22.70 -17.85 11.83
N VAL A 172 -23.66 -18.25 12.67
CA VAL A 172 -24.80 -17.39 13.02
C VAL A 172 -25.09 -17.35 14.51
N GLY A 173 -26.01 -16.47 14.92
CA GLY A 173 -26.50 -16.38 16.29
C GLY A 173 -27.60 -17.38 16.60
N GLU A 174 -28.34 -17.10 17.68
CA GLU A 174 -29.46 -17.95 18.12
C GLU A 174 -30.78 -17.69 17.35
N ARG A 175 -31.00 -16.46 16.85
CA ARG A 175 -32.27 -16.05 16.22
C ARG A 175 -32.40 -16.58 14.80
N GLU A 176 -31.27 -16.69 14.13
CA GLU A 176 -31.09 -17.16 12.76
C GLU A 176 -31.25 -18.70 12.65
N MET A 177 -31.25 -19.40 13.80
CA MET A 177 -31.47 -20.85 13.91
C MET A 177 -32.90 -21.24 14.31
N THR A 178 -33.84 -20.29 14.34
CA THR A 178 -35.23 -20.55 14.78
C THR A 178 -36.27 -20.28 13.70
N GLY A 179 -37.47 -20.86 13.88
CA GLY A 179 -38.66 -20.58 13.08
C GLY A 179 -38.44 -20.66 11.56
N LYS A 180 -38.79 -19.59 10.83
CA LYS A 180 -38.67 -19.53 9.36
C LYS A 180 -37.22 -19.59 8.89
N ALA A 181 -36.30 -18.98 9.62
CA ALA A 181 -34.88 -18.98 9.27
C ALA A 181 -34.34 -20.42 9.21
N LEU A 182 -34.71 -21.27 10.17
CA LEU A 182 -34.30 -22.68 10.20
C LEU A 182 -34.83 -23.49 9.00
N SER A 183 -36.04 -23.19 8.51
CA SER A 183 -36.58 -23.88 7.32
C SER A 183 -35.85 -23.53 6.02
N GLU A 184 -35.24 -22.35 5.96
CA GLU A 184 -34.44 -21.91 4.80
C GLU A 184 -32.93 -22.07 5.01
N ALA A 185 -32.47 -22.53 6.18
CA ALA A 185 -31.06 -22.62 6.52
C ALA A 185 -30.27 -23.57 5.58
N PRO A 186 -29.01 -23.22 5.23
CA PRO A 186 -28.12 -24.11 4.47
C PRO A 186 -27.60 -25.28 5.32
N ASP A 187 -27.38 -26.43 4.68
CA ASP A 187 -26.77 -27.59 5.35
C ASP A 187 -25.35 -27.27 5.84
N GLY A 188 -24.98 -27.82 7.00
CA GLY A 188 -23.69 -27.55 7.64
C GLY A 188 -23.52 -26.17 8.28
N LEU A 189 -24.58 -25.36 8.35
CA LEU A 189 -24.63 -24.12 9.12
C LEU A 189 -24.24 -24.38 10.59
N LEU A 190 -23.35 -23.54 11.13
CA LEU A 190 -23.03 -23.49 12.54
C LEU A 190 -23.71 -22.29 13.20
N GLY A 191 -24.27 -22.48 14.38
CA GLY A 191 -24.74 -21.36 15.19
C GLY A 191 -24.86 -21.73 16.66
N LEU A 192 -25.51 -20.85 17.41
CA LEU A 192 -25.36 -20.76 18.86
C LEU A 192 -26.71 -20.91 19.55
N GLN A 193 -26.70 -21.51 20.74
CA GLN A 193 -27.88 -21.56 21.61
C GLN A 193 -27.45 -21.35 23.06
N LEU A 194 -28.04 -20.39 23.75
CA LEU A 194 -27.77 -20.16 25.17
C LEU A 194 -28.32 -21.31 26.03
N ILE A 195 -27.45 -21.94 26.82
CA ILE A 195 -27.85 -22.98 27.76
C ILE A 195 -28.73 -22.37 28.84
N ASN A 196 -29.86 -23.01 29.15
CA ASN A 196 -30.90 -22.50 30.06
C ASN A 196 -31.53 -21.13 29.67
N GLY A 197 -31.33 -20.64 28.44
CA GLY A 197 -31.87 -19.33 28.01
C GLY A 197 -33.39 -19.21 28.12
N LYS A 198 -34.12 -20.32 27.92
CA LYS A 198 -35.60 -20.40 28.00
C LYS A 198 -36.14 -20.88 29.36
N ASN A 199 -35.28 -21.21 30.33
CA ASN A 199 -35.71 -21.79 31.61
C ASN A 199 -35.98 -20.69 32.64
N GLU A 200 -37.15 -20.06 32.57
CA GLU A 200 -37.53 -18.93 33.43
C GLU A 200 -37.45 -19.26 34.93
N SER A 201 -37.85 -20.46 35.36
CA SER A 201 -37.85 -20.83 36.79
C SER A 201 -36.44 -20.87 37.37
N ALA A 202 -35.46 -21.38 36.63
CA ALA A 202 -34.05 -21.36 37.03
C ALA A 202 -33.50 -19.93 37.14
N HIS A 203 -33.81 -19.06 36.17
CA HIS A 203 -33.42 -17.65 36.21
C HIS A 203 -34.08 -16.87 37.35
N ILE A 204 -35.31 -17.20 37.75
CA ILE A 204 -35.99 -16.57 38.90
C ILE A 204 -35.29 -16.98 40.20
N ALA A 205 -35.05 -18.28 40.42
CA ALA A 205 -34.39 -18.78 41.62
C ALA A 205 -32.99 -18.15 41.79
N ASP A 206 -32.20 -18.15 40.71
CA ASP A 206 -30.87 -17.54 40.65
C ASP A 206 -30.92 -16.02 40.92
N ALA A 207 -31.87 -15.29 40.31
CA ALA A 207 -32.01 -13.85 40.52
C ALA A 207 -32.38 -13.50 41.97
N VAL A 208 -33.27 -14.28 42.58
CA VAL A 208 -33.66 -14.10 44.00
C VAL A 208 -32.49 -14.42 44.93
N ALA A 209 -31.71 -15.47 44.67
CA ALA A 209 -30.53 -15.81 45.44
C ALA A 209 -29.47 -14.69 45.41
N VAL A 210 -29.17 -14.17 44.21
CA VAL A 210 -28.24 -13.05 44.01
C VAL A 210 -28.71 -11.79 44.74
N VAL A 211 -30.01 -11.46 44.68
CA VAL A 211 -30.57 -10.31 45.41
C VAL A 211 -30.52 -10.53 46.92
N ALA A 212 -30.82 -11.73 47.43
CA ALA A 212 -30.77 -12.04 48.85
C ALA A 212 -29.35 -11.89 49.43
N GLN A 213 -28.35 -12.46 48.74
CA GLN A 213 -26.93 -12.28 49.09
C GLN A 213 -26.55 -10.79 49.06
N SER A 214 -26.93 -10.07 48.00
CA SER A 214 -26.59 -8.65 47.84
C SER A 214 -27.26 -7.74 48.88
N LEU A 215 -28.42 -8.14 49.41
CA LEU A 215 -29.08 -7.44 50.52
C LEU A 215 -28.35 -7.72 51.85
N GLN A 216 -27.92 -8.95 52.10
CA GLN A 216 -27.10 -9.28 53.26
C GLN A 216 -25.78 -8.48 53.26
N GLU A 217 -25.04 -8.49 52.15
CA GLU A 217 -23.82 -7.69 51.94
C GLU A 217 -24.08 -6.16 51.99
N LEU A 218 -25.32 -5.71 51.74
CA LEU A 218 -25.69 -4.30 51.89
C LEU A 218 -25.91 -3.95 53.36
N PHE A 219 -26.63 -4.77 54.13
CA PHE A 219 -26.92 -4.51 55.55
C PHE A 219 -25.67 -4.54 56.45
N GLU A 220 -24.59 -5.20 56.00
CA GLU A 220 -23.26 -5.10 56.62
C GLU A 220 -22.57 -3.72 56.39
N LYS A 221 -23.13 -2.85 55.54
CA LYS A 221 -22.62 -1.49 55.28
C LYS A 221 -23.52 -0.46 55.95
N GLU A 222 -22.93 0.32 56.85
CA GLU A 222 -23.68 1.30 57.65
C GLU A 222 -24.26 2.46 56.84
N ASN A 223 -25.31 3.10 57.40
CA ASN A 223 -26.09 4.20 56.82
C ASN A 223 -26.90 3.86 55.54
N ILE A 224 -27.82 2.92 55.66
CA ILE A 224 -28.89 2.67 54.68
C ILE A 224 -30.09 3.59 54.95
N THR A 225 -30.59 4.25 53.90
CA THR A 225 -31.91 4.90 53.91
C THR A 225 -32.96 3.98 53.28
N GLU A 226 -34.18 3.97 53.80
CA GLU A 226 -35.29 3.27 53.14
C GLU A 226 -35.57 3.84 51.73
N PRO A 227 -36.04 3.01 50.77
CA PRO A 227 -36.54 3.50 49.49
C PRO A 227 -37.84 4.33 49.67
N PRO A 228 -38.09 5.32 48.80
CA PRO A 228 -39.26 6.19 48.91
C PRO A 228 -40.57 5.40 48.77
N ARG A 229 -41.45 5.53 49.77
CA ARG A 229 -42.76 4.86 49.81
C ARG A 229 -43.78 5.64 48.96
N GLY A 230 -43.99 5.17 47.72
CA GLY A 230 -44.94 5.78 46.78
C GLY A 230 -44.36 6.94 45.96
N CYS A 231 -45.14 7.42 44.98
CA CYS A 231 -44.66 8.36 43.95
C CYS A 231 -44.99 9.84 44.23
N VAL A 232 -45.73 10.15 45.30
CA VAL A 232 -46.25 11.51 45.58
C VAL A 232 -45.38 12.20 46.63
N GLY A 233 -44.98 13.44 46.36
CA GLY A 233 -44.28 14.30 47.33
C GLY A 233 -42.77 14.09 47.49
N ASN A 234 -42.17 13.11 46.79
CA ASN A 234 -40.74 12.79 46.93
C ASN A 234 -39.98 13.03 45.60
N THR A 235 -39.29 14.16 45.51
CA THR A 235 -38.43 14.54 44.36
C THR A 235 -36.98 14.12 44.53
N ASN A 236 -36.59 13.67 45.73
CA ASN A 236 -35.21 13.35 46.06
C ASN A 236 -34.83 11.92 45.62
N ILE A 237 -33.62 11.79 45.09
CA ILE A 237 -33.04 10.50 44.68
C ILE A 237 -32.75 9.64 45.91
N TRP A 238 -33.11 8.36 45.87
CA TRP A 238 -32.81 7.39 46.93
C TRP A 238 -31.29 7.20 47.06
N ARG A 239 -30.70 7.77 48.13
CA ARG A 239 -29.24 7.87 48.33
C ARG A 239 -28.55 6.50 48.37
N THR A 240 -29.19 5.47 48.91
CA THR A 240 -28.63 4.12 48.98
C THR A 240 -28.76 3.33 47.67
N GLY A 241 -29.60 3.76 46.72
CA GLY A 241 -29.82 3.05 45.45
C GLY A 241 -28.55 2.77 44.63
N PRO A 242 -27.66 3.77 44.40
CA PRO A 242 -26.38 3.54 43.72
C PRO A 242 -25.42 2.62 44.49
N LEU A 243 -25.47 2.63 45.83
CA LEU A 243 -24.67 1.72 46.66
C LEU A 243 -25.21 0.28 46.52
N PHE A 244 -26.52 0.08 46.58
CA PHE A 244 -27.14 -1.21 46.36
C PHE A 244 -26.86 -1.76 44.95
N LYS A 245 -26.96 -0.93 43.90
CA LYS A 245 -26.56 -1.33 42.54
C LYS A 245 -25.09 -1.79 42.50
N ARG A 246 -24.18 -1.07 43.16
CA ARG A 246 -22.76 -1.43 43.22
C ARG A 246 -22.54 -2.78 43.91
N VAL A 247 -23.22 -3.03 45.04
CA VAL A 247 -23.18 -4.32 45.75
C VAL A 247 -23.71 -5.45 44.86
N LEU A 248 -24.87 -5.25 44.24
CA LEU A 248 -25.49 -6.22 43.33
C LEU A 248 -24.58 -6.54 42.12
N MET A 249 -23.91 -5.53 41.53
CA MET A 249 -22.93 -5.73 40.46
C MET A 249 -21.65 -6.45 40.93
N SER A 250 -21.20 -6.22 42.17
CA SER A 250 -20.02 -6.90 42.74
C SER A 250 -20.28 -8.30 43.28
N SER A 251 -21.56 -8.67 43.44
CA SER A 251 -21.97 -9.99 43.93
C SER A 251 -21.44 -11.11 43.02
N LYS A 252 -21.07 -12.23 43.64
CA LYS A 252 -20.56 -13.41 42.94
C LYS A 252 -21.31 -14.63 43.44
N TYR A 253 -22.04 -15.27 42.54
CA TYR A 253 -22.81 -16.46 42.85
C TYR A 253 -22.34 -17.62 41.95
N PRO A 254 -21.42 -18.48 42.44
CA PRO A 254 -20.84 -19.54 41.62
C PRO A 254 -21.83 -20.68 41.32
N ASP A 255 -22.68 -21.03 42.30
CA ASP A 255 -23.47 -22.26 42.31
C ASP A 255 -24.93 -22.07 41.83
N GLY A 256 -25.12 -21.20 40.84
CA GLY A 256 -26.42 -20.95 40.21
C GLY A 256 -26.94 -22.15 39.40
N LEU A 257 -28.26 -22.32 39.35
CA LEU A 257 -28.94 -23.32 38.51
C LEU A 257 -28.69 -23.07 37.01
N THR A 258 -28.49 -21.81 36.63
CA THR A 258 -28.07 -21.40 35.28
C THR A 258 -26.55 -21.33 35.13
N GLY A 259 -25.77 -21.80 36.11
CA GLY A 259 -24.32 -21.69 36.20
C GLY A 259 -23.84 -20.40 36.88
N ARG A 260 -22.52 -20.18 36.93
CA ARG A 260 -21.88 -19.02 37.58
C ARG A 260 -22.46 -17.68 37.11
N ILE A 261 -22.76 -16.82 38.08
CA ILE A 261 -23.32 -15.48 37.87
C ILE A 261 -22.32 -14.45 38.39
N GLU A 262 -21.85 -13.62 37.47
CA GLU A 262 -21.06 -12.41 37.72
C GLU A 262 -21.46 -11.39 36.65
N PHE A 263 -21.52 -10.11 37.02
CA PHE A 263 -21.83 -9.01 36.11
C PHE A 263 -20.55 -8.35 35.61
N ASN A 264 -20.59 -7.79 34.41
CA ASN A 264 -19.58 -6.85 33.92
C ASN A 264 -19.92 -5.41 34.31
N ASP A 265 -19.08 -4.45 33.93
CA ASP A 265 -19.30 -3.02 34.19
C ASP A 265 -20.57 -2.48 33.50
N ASP A 266 -21.03 -3.14 32.43
CA ASP A 266 -22.29 -2.80 31.75
C ASP A 266 -23.55 -3.22 32.54
N GLY A 267 -23.43 -4.19 33.47
CA GLY A 267 -24.55 -4.81 34.20
C GLY A 267 -25.07 -6.12 33.55
N ASP A 268 -24.39 -6.61 32.52
CA ASP A 268 -24.69 -7.84 31.81
C ASP A 268 -23.89 -9.03 32.37
N ARG A 269 -24.44 -10.24 32.27
CA ARG A 269 -23.77 -11.45 32.72
C ARG A 269 -22.49 -11.76 31.93
N ARG A 270 -21.39 -12.01 32.64
CA ARG A 270 -20.05 -12.24 32.07
C ARG A 270 -19.82 -13.66 31.57
N PHE A 271 -20.12 -14.67 32.39
CA PHE A 271 -19.78 -16.08 32.11
C PHE A 271 -21.02 -16.88 31.70
N ALA A 272 -21.54 -16.60 30.51
CA ALA A 272 -22.64 -17.37 29.92
C ALA A 272 -22.11 -18.58 29.13
N THR A 273 -22.81 -19.70 29.22
CA THR A 273 -22.47 -20.95 28.53
C THR A 273 -23.37 -21.15 27.31
N TYR A 274 -22.75 -21.42 26.15
CA TYR A 274 -23.48 -21.63 24.89
C TYR A 274 -23.23 -23.03 24.35
N SER A 275 -24.29 -23.64 23.82
CA SER A 275 -24.20 -24.84 22.99
C SER A 275 -23.88 -24.42 21.55
N ILE A 276 -22.92 -25.09 20.92
CA ILE A 276 -22.58 -24.89 19.50
C ILE A 276 -23.30 -25.96 18.71
N LEU A 277 -24.20 -25.54 17.83
CA LEU A 277 -25.08 -26.40 17.04
C LEU A 277 -24.64 -26.43 15.59
N ASN A 278 -24.65 -27.62 14.99
CA ASN A 278 -24.51 -27.87 13.57
C ASN A 278 -25.87 -28.31 13.01
N TYR A 279 -26.37 -27.60 12.00
CA TYR A 279 -27.59 -27.98 11.30
C TYR A 279 -27.27 -29.02 10.23
N GLN A 280 -27.96 -30.16 10.29
CA GLN A 280 -27.81 -31.28 9.37
C GLN A 280 -29.13 -31.49 8.65
N GLN A 281 -29.26 -30.99 7.43
CA GLN A 281 -30.52 -30.94 6.65
C GLN A 281 -31.09 -32.33 6.36
N LYS A 282 -30.23 -33.38 6.33
CA LYS A 282 -30.64 -34.78 6.29
C LYS A 282 -30.06 -35.48 7.53
N PRO A 283 -30.86 -35.76 8.59
CA PRO A 283 -32.32 -35.89 8.64
C PRO A 283 -33.12 -34.65 9.09
N GLY A 284 -32.55 -33.44 9.05
CA GLY A 284 -33.26 -32.20 9.44
C GLY A 284 -33.17 -31.93 10.95
N ARG A 285 -31.96 -32.07 11.51
CA ARG A 285 -31.72 -31.99 12.95
C ARG A 285 -30.64 -30.99 13.32
N LEU A 286 -30.76 -30.43 14.52
CA LEU A 286 -29.70 -29.67 15.19
C LEU A 286 -28.87 -30.63 16.04
N VAL A 287 -27.58 -30.72 15.76
CA VAL A 287 -26.63 -31.56 16.51
C VAL A 287 -25.68 -30.67 17.29
N GLN A 288 -25.63 -30.87 18.61
CA GLN A 288 -24.62 -30.22 19.44
C GLN A 288 -23.23 -30.81 19.12
N VAL A 289 -22.33 -29.95 18.61
CA VAL A 289 -20.95 -30.29 18.23
C VAL A 289 -19.90 -29.70 19.18
N GLY A 290 -20.29 -28.77 20.04
CA GLY A 290 -19.39 -28.19 21.06
C GLY A 290 -20.14 -27.42 22.15
N VAL A 291 -19.39 -26.93 23.14
CA VAL A 291 -19.85 -26.04 24.20
C VAL A 291 -18.84 -24.91 24.40
N PHE A 292 -19.31 -23.68 24.48
CA PHE A 292 -18.55 -22.55 24.99
C PHE A 292 -18.78 -22.42 26.50
N ASN A 293 -17.71 -22.49 27.30
CA ASN A 293 -17.81 -22.53 28.76
C ASN A 293 -17.69 -21.15 29.45
N GLY A 294 -17.89 -20.06 28.70
CA GLY A 294 -17.68 -18.69 29.18
C GLY A 294 -16.26 -18.15 29.02
N SER A 295 -15.29 -18.98 28.63
CA SER A 295 -13.89 -18.55 28.43
C SER A 295 -13.16 -19.20 27.25
N GLN A 296 -13.62 -20.37 26.79
CA GLN A 296 -13.10 -21.07 25.62
C GLN A 296 -14.18 -21.95 24.98
N VAL A 297 -14.02 -22.23 23.70
CA VAL A 297 -14.76 -23.27 22.97
C VAL A 297 -14.17 -24.65 23.30
N VAL A 298 -15.03 -25.63 23.57
CA VAL A 298 -14.67 -27.04 23.72
C VAL A 298 -15.49 -27.85 22.72
N MET A 299 -14.83 -28.40 21.71
CA MET A 299 -15.47 -29.22 20.67
C MET A 299 -15.63 -30.68 21.13
N ASN A 300 -16.71 -31.34 20.70
CA ASN A 300 -16.97 -32.74 21.02
C ASN A 300 -16.35 -33.66 19.94
N PRO A 301 -15.27 -34.42 20.24
CA PRO A 301 -14.57 -35.22 19.23
C PRO A 301 -15.40 -36.39 18.69
N GLN A 302 -16.47 -36.80 19.37
CA GLN A 302 -17.36 -37.88 18.92
C GLN A 302 -18.44 -37.40 17.94
N ARG A 303 -18.67 -36.08 17.83
CA ARG A 303 -19.71 -35.49 16.97
C ARG A 303 -19.06 -34.83 15.76
N LYS A 304 -19.04 -35.55 14.63
CA LYS A 304 -18.57 -35.00 13.35
C LYS A 304 -19.44 -33.81 12.93
N ILE A 305 -18.77 -32.73 12.53
CA ILE A 305 -19.37 -31.56 11.91
C ILE A 305 -19.59 -31.89 10.43
N ILE A 306 -20.77 -31.58 9.90
CA ILE A 306 -21.01 -31.53 8.46
C ILE A 306 -20.87 -30.06 8.04
N TRP A 307 -20.18 -29.81 6.94
CA TRP A 307 -19.97 -28.48 6.37
C TRP A 307 -20.82 -28.30 5.11
N PRO A 308 -21.09 -27.04 4.68
CA PRO A 308 -21.77 -26.77 3.43
C PRO A 308 -21.17 -27.54 2.25
N GLY A 309 -22.03 -28.05 1.36
CA GLY A 309 -21.65 -29.00 0.30
C GLY A 309 -21.59 -30.48 0.74
N GLY A 310 -21.83 -30.80 2.02
CA GLY A 310 -21.79 -32.17 2.54
C GLY A 310 -20.38 -32.66 2.91
N GLU A 311 -19.42 -31.73 3.01
CA GLU A 311 -18.04 -32.01 3.40
C GLU A 311 -17.96 -32.39 4.90
N THR A 312 -17.01 -33.26 5.26
CA THR A 312 -16.73 -33.60 6.68
C THR A 312 -15.38 -33.09 7.15
N GLU A 313 -14.51 -32.71 6.22
CA GLU A 313 -13.27 -32.00 6.51
C GLU A 313 -13.55 -30.49 6.61
N LYS A 314 -12.84 -29.80 7.48
CA LYS A 314 -13.04 -28.37 7.76
C LYS A 314 -12.54 -27.52 6.59
N PRO A 315 -13.39 -26.69 5.94
CA PRO A 315 -12.96 -25.78 4.89
C PRO A 315 -11.85 -24.83 5.33
N VAL A 316 -10.97 -24.47 4.39
CA VAL A 316 -9.84 -23.56 4.62
C VAL A 316 -10.34 -22.14 4.97
N GLY A 317 -11.53 -21.75 4.51
CA GLY A 317 -12.22 -20.51 4.88
C GLY A 317 -11.83 -19.28 4.05
N TYR A 318 -10.95 -19.43 3.08
CA TYR A 318 -10.65 -18.43 2.05
C TYR A 318 -10.44 -19.12 0.70
N GLN A 319 -10.76 -18.42 -0.39
CA GLN A 319 -10.50 -18.83 -1.75
C GLN A 319 -9.70 -17.72 -2.44
N MET A 320 -8.41 -17.98 -2.66
CA MET A 320 -7.53 -17.06 -3.39
C MET A 320 -8.01 -16.93 -4.84
N SER A 321 -8.21 -15.71 -5.35
CA SER A 321 -8.58 -15.53 -6.77
C SER A 321 -7.40 -15.93 -7.65
N THR A 322 -7.62 -16.82 -8.62
CA THR A 322 -6.63 -17.14 -9.66
C THR A 322 -6.53 -16.08 -10.75
N LYS A 323 -7.36 -15.04 -10.71
CA LYS A 323 -7.39 -13.93 -11.66
C LYS A 323 -7.16 -12.61 -10.92
N LEU A 324 -6.09 -11.89 -11.27
CA LEU A 324 -5.70 -10.64 -10.62
C LEU A 324 -5.82 -9.44 -11.57
N LYS A 325 -6.36 -8.32 -11.07
CA LYS A 325 -6.34 -7.02 -11.73
C LYS A 325 -5.03 -6.31 -11.41
N ILE A 326 -4.25 -6.03 -12.44
CA ILE A 326 -2.92 -5.44 -12.33
C ILE A 326 -2.98 -4.00 -12.85
N VAL A 327 -2.80 -3.03 -11.96
CA VAL A 327 -2.60 -1.63 -12.39
C VAL A 327 -1.14 -1.36 -12.68
N THR A 328 -0.89 -0.61 -13.75
CA THR A 328 0.43 -0.11 -14.10
C THR A 328 0.37 1.32 -14.62
N ILE A 329 1.53 1.89 -14.94
CA ILE A 329 1.69 3.27 -15.42
C ILE A 329 2.66 3.28 -16.60
N HIS A 330 2.40 4.11 -17.60
CA HIS A 330 3.36 4.34 -18.68
C HIS A 330 4.61 5.03 -18.12
N GLN A 331 5.74 4.33 -18.15
CA GLN A 331 7.03 4.84 -17.70
C GLN A 331 8.14 4.09 -18.42
N GLU A 332 8.71 4.68 -19.46
CA GLU A 332 9.88 4.11 -20.13
C GLU A 332 11.11 4.12 -19.19
N PRO A 333 12.00 3.10 -19.21
CA PRO A 333 11.96 1.88 -20.05
C PRO A 333 11.16 0.71 -19.43
N PHE A 334 10.45 0.92 -18.33
CA PHE A 334 9.79 -0.15 -17.57
C PHE A 334 8.47 -0.63 -18.21
N VAL A 335 7.68 0.30 -18.73
CA VAL A 335 6.39 0.06 -19.40
C VAL A 335 6.19 1.03 -20.57
N TYR A 336 6.29 0.49 -21.76
CA TYR A 336 5.92 1.11 -23.03
C TYR A 336 4.45 0.85 -23.33
N VAL A 337 3.81 1.83 -23.97
CA VAL A 337 2.40 1.77 -24.40
C VAL A 337 2.33 2.10 -25.89
N LYS A 338 1.63 1.27 -26.67
CA LYS A 338 1.32 1.51 -28.08
C LYS A 338 -0.15 1.19 -28.37
N PRO A 339 -0.80 1.85 -29.35
CA PRO A 339 -2.16 1.47 -29.76
C PRO A 339 -2.19 0.05 -30.34
N THR A 340 -3.34 -0.62 -30.24
CA THR A 340 -3.61 -1.87 -30.95
C THR A 340 -3.71 -1.63 -32.47
N LYS A 341 -3.58 -2.70 -33.26
CA LYS A 341 -3.98 -2.70 -34.67
C LYS A 341 -5.51 -2.53 -34.80
N SER A 342 -5.99 -2.32 -36.02
CA SER A 342 -7.41 -2.41 -36.41
C SER A 342 -8.09 -3.67 -35.86
N ASP A 343 -7.35 -4.78 -35.83
CA ASP A 343 -7.85 -6.11 -35.51
C ASP A 343 -7.83 -6.40 -33.99
N GLY A 344 -7.58 -5.38 -33.16
CA GLY A 344 -7.46 -5.50 -31.69
C GLY A 344 -6.18 -6.17 -31.19
N THR A 345 -5.32 -6.66 -32.08
CA THR A 345 -4.07 -7.36 -31.74
C THR A 345 -2.85 -6.42 -31.68
N CYS A 346 -1.79 -6.87 -31.01
CA CYS A 346 -0.53 -6.14 -30.94
C CYS A 346 0.36 -6.37 -32.17
N LYS A 347 1.23 -5.40 -32.45
CA LYS A 347 2.28 -5.55 -33.47
C LYS A 347 3.46 -6.33 -32.88
N GLU A 348 3.78 -7.46 -33.50
CA GLU A 348 4.98 -8.23 -33.21
C GLU A 348 6.23 -7.43 -33.60
N GLU A 349 7.16 -7.34 -32.66
CA GLU A 349 8.42 -6.62 -32.80
C GLU A 349 9.50 -7.43 -32.08
N TYR A 350 10.74 -7.35 -32.57
CA TYR A 350 11.86 -8.12 -32.07
C TYR A 350 12.90 -7.19 -31.46
N THR A 351 13.59 -7.66 -30.42
CA THR A 351 14.79 -6.99 -29.88
C THR A 351 15.93 -7.07 -30.90
N VAL A 352 16.99 -6.27 -30.71
CA VAL A 352 18.22 -6.35 -31.54
C VAL A 352 18.84 -7.75 -31.52
N ASN A 353 18.62 -8.52 -30.45
CA ASN A 353 19.09 -9.90 -30.30
C ASN A 353 18.16 -10.94 -30.95
N GLY A 354 17.16 -10.51 -31.74
CA GLY A 354 16.22 -11.39 -32.45
C GLY A 354 15.15 -12.04 -31.56
N VAL A 355 15.04 -11.65 -30.29
CA VAL A 355 14.02 -12.20 -29.37
C VAL A 355 12.70 -11.46 -29.56
N LEU A 356 11.59 -12.19 -29.70
CA LEU A 356 10.25 -11.61 -29.80
C LEU A 356 9.88 -10.86 -28.51
N ILE A 357 9.49 -9.59 -28.65
CA ILE A 357 9.02 -8.76 -27.52
C ILE A 357 7.63 -9.25 -27.12
N LYS A 358 7.49 -9.69 -25.87
CA LYS A 358 6.20 -10.10 -25.30
C LYS A 358 5.37 -8.86 -25.02
N LYS A 359 4.12 -8.87 -25.45
CA LYS A 359 3.16 -7.76 -25.29
C LYS A 359 1.87 -8.29 -24.70
N VAL A 360 1.27 -7.52 -23.80
CA VAL A 360 -0.04 -7.82 -23.21
C VAL A 360 -1.04 -6.74 -23.61
N ILE A 361 -2.30 -7.13 -23.76
CA ILE A 361 -3.38 -6.15 -23.93
C ILE A 361 -3.64 -5.51 -22.57
N CYS A 362 -3.65 -4.19 -22.54
CA CYS A 362 -3.96 -3.38 -21.36
C CYS A 362 -5.06 -2.37 -21.71
N THR A 363 -6.01 -2.14 -20.81
CA THR A 363 -7.01 -1.08 -20.99
C THR A 363 -6.51 0.23 -20.39
N GLY A 364 -6.72 1.36 -21.07
CA GLY A 364 -6.25 2.65 -20.57
C GLY A 364 -6.83 3.85 -21.30
N PRO A 365 -6.67 5.07 -20.76
CA PRO A 365 -7.05 6.29 -21.47
C PRO A 365 -6.24 6.42 -22.77
N ASN A 366 -6.87 6.96 -23.81
CA ASN A 366 -6.25 7.12 -25.13
C ASN A 366 -5.21 8.27 -25.15
N GLY A 367 -4.02 7.98 -24.62
CA GLY A 367 -2.92 8.94 -24.42
C GLY A 367 -2.84 9.48 -22.99
N THR A 368 -1.81 10.28 -22.71
CA THR A 368 -1.51 10.83 -21.37
C THR A 368 -2.39 12.03 -20.96
N ILE A 369 -3.53 12.23 -21.63
CA ILE A 369 -4.42 13.37 -21.41
C ILE A 369 -5.66 12.88 -20.63
N PRO A 370 -5.95 13.45 -19.44
CA PRO A 370 -7.08 13.00 -18.64
C PRO A 370 -8.43 13.30 -19.32
N GLY A 371 -9.37 12.35 -19.20
CA GLY A 371 -10.75 12.49 -19.70
C GLY A 371 -11.07 11.81 -21.03
N GLN A 372 -10.12 11.11 -21.66
CA GLN A 372 -10.38 10.31 -22.87
C GLN A 372 -11.01 8.94 -22.55
N PRO A 373 -11.78 8.34 -23.49
CA PRO A 373 -12.38 7.01 -23.29
C PRO A 373 -11.31 5.94 -23.07
N ILE A 374 -11.67 4.93 -22.28
CA ILE A 374 -10.85 3.75 -22.02
C ILE A 374 -10.83 2.89 -23.29
N VAL A 375 -9.65 2.66 -23.85
CA VAL A 375 -9.42 1.87 -25.07
C VAL A 375 -8.43 0.73 -24.80
N PRO A 376 -8.51 -0.39 -25.54
CA PRO A 376 -7.47 -1.42 -25.50
C PRO A 376 -6.19 -0.91 -26.15
N GLN A 377 -5.07 -1.20 -25.50
CA GLN A 377 -3.71 -0.80 -25.88
C GLN A 377 -2.75 -1.99 -25.67
N CYS A 378 -1.54 -1.87 -26.20
CA CYS A 378 -0.49 -2.86 -26.09
C CYS A 378 0.61 -2.38 -25.13
N CYS A 379 0.69 -3.02 -23.97
CA CYS A 379 1.70 -2.77 -22.95
C CYS A 379 2.85 -3.79 -23.07
N TYR A 380 4.09 -3.32 -22.96
CA TYR A 380 5.30 -4.17 -22.94
C TYR A 380 6.47 -3.49 -22.23
N GLY A 381 7.52 -4.23 -21.90
CA GLY A 381 8.72 -3.72 -21.21
C GLY A 381 9.10 -4.54 -19.97
N PHE A 382 10.13 -4.09 -19.26
CA PHE A 382 10.71 -4.78 -18.10
C PHE A 382 9.66 -5.28 -17.09
N CYS A 383 8.71 -4.43 -16.70
CA CYS A 383 7.70 -4.77 -15.69
C CYS A 383 6.66 -5.78 -16.22
N ILE A 384 6.41 -5.79 -17.53
CA ILE A 384 5.48 -6.74 -18.18
C ILE A 384 6.12 -8.11 -18.34
N ASP A 385 7.40 -8.19 -18.72
CA ASP A 385 8.14 -9.46 -18.75
C ASP A 385 8.24 -10.09 -17.34
N LEU A 386 8.45 -9.26 -16.32
CA LEU A 386 8.42 -9.70 -14.92
C LEU A 386 7.03 -10.23 -14.52
N LEU A 387 5.95 -9.52 -14.86
CA LEU A 387 4.57 -9.99 -14.61
C LEU A 387 4.31 -11.35 -15.27
N ILE A 388 4.69 -11.54 -16.53
CA ILE A 388 4.56 -12.81 -17.25
C ILE A 388 5.33 -13.93 -16.53
N LYS A 389 6.56 -13.65 -16.07
CA LYS A 389 7.37 -14.63 -15.32
C LYS A 389 6.73 -14.99 -13.97
N LEU A 390 6.18 -14.02 -13.25
CA LEU A 390 5.48 -14.25 -11.98
C LEU A 390 4.21 -15.09 -12.20
N ALA A 391 3.38 -14.73 -13.20
CA ALA A 391 2.17 -15.46 -13.57
C ALA A 391 2.45 -16.94 -13.90
N MET A 392 3.51 -17.21 -14.69
CA MET A 392 3.93 -18.58 -15.00
C MET A 392 4.48 -19.34 -13.78
N SER A 393 5.24 -18.66 -12.91
CA SER A 393 5.88 -19.31 -11.74
C SER A 393 4.91 -19.59 -10.60
N MET A 394 3.81 -18.83 -10.53
CA MET A 394 2.81 -18.88 -9.46
C MET A 394 1.42 -19.34 -9.93
N ASN A 395 1.30 -19.68 -11.22
CA ASN A 395 0.09 -20.18 -11.89
C ASN A 395 -1.17 -19.33 -11.67
N PHE A 396 -1.07 -18.01 -11.91
CA PHE A 396 -2.21 -17.09 -11.90
C PHE A 396 -2.43 -16.45 -13.29
N THR A 397 -3.68 -16.09 -13.56
CA THR A 397 -4.09 -15.29 -14.72
C THR A 397 -4.25 -13.83 -14.30
N TYR A 398 -4.18 -12.90 -15.24
CA TYR A 398 -4.23 -11.48 -14.93
C TYR A 398 -4.88 -10.67 -16.03
N GLU A 399 -5.45 -9.52 -15.66
CA GLU A 399 -5.87 -8.45 -16.56
C GLU A 399 -5.09 -7.20 -16.20
N VAL A 400 -4.56 -6.49 -17.21
CA VAL A 400 -3.73 -5.29 -16.99
C VAL A 400 -4.53 -4.05 -17.38
N HIS A 401 -4.47 -3.01 -16.55
CA HIS A 401 -4.96 -1.69 -16.91
C HIS A 401 -3.95 -0.60 -16.55
N LEU A 402 -4.02 0.50 -17.29
CA LEU A 402 -3.24 1.72 -17.03
C LEU A 402 -4.04 2.62 -16.09
N VAL A 403 -3.33 3.20 -15.11
CA VAL A 403 -3.90 4.16 -14.15
C VAL A 403 -4.59 5.33 -14.86
N ALA A 404 -5.80 5.67 -14.41
CA ALA A 404 -6.69 6.60 -15.13
C ALA A 404 -6.21 8.06 -15.11
N ASP A 405 -5.50 8.48 -14.05
CA ASP A 405 -5.02 9.86 -13.86
C ASP A 405 -3.55 10.08 -14.24
N GLY A 406 -2.84 9.03 -14.65
CA GLY A 406 -1.41 9.08 -14.98
C GLY A 406 -0.47 9.32 -13.78
N LYS A 407 -0.92 9.16 -12.52
CA LYS A 407 -0.12 9.42 -11.31
C LYS A 407 0.28 8.12 -10.60
N PHE A 408 1.46 8.14 -9.96
CA PHE A 408 1.91 7.06 -9.07
C PHE A 408 1.11 6.95 -7.76
N GLY A 409 0.58 8.08 -7.28
CA GLY A 409 -0.16 8.18 -6.04
C GLY A 409 0.54 9.00 -4.96
N THR A 410 -0.11 10.08 -4.58
CA THR A 410 0.21 11.03 -3.51
C THR A 410 -1.03 11.26 -2.63
N GLN A 411 -0.83 11.64 -1.36
CA GLN A 411 -1.95 12.05 -0.50
C GLN A 411 -2.37 13.49 -0.84
N GLU A 412 -3.56 13.66 -1.37
CA GLU A 412 -4.18 14.97 -1.61
C GLU A 412 -5.29 15.21 -0.55
N ARG A 413 -5.53 16.49 -0.20
CA ARG A 413 -6.63 16.87 0.72
C ARG A 413 -7.88 17.13 -0.08
N VAL A 414 -8.99 16.50 0.27
CA VAL A 414 -10.26 16.64 -0.45
C VAL A 414 -11.10 17.76 0.17
N ASN A 415 -11.56 18.69 -0.67
CA ASN A 415 -12.54 19.75 -0.36
C ASN A 415 -12.26 20.56 0.92
N ASN A 416 -11.01 21.00 1.13
CA ASN A 416 -10.56 21.73 2.35
C ASN A 416 -10.85 21.02 3.69
N SER A 417 -11.20 19.73 3.66
CA SER A 417 -11.34 18.92 4.86
C SER A 417 -9.97 18.42 5.36
N ASN A 418 -9.92 17.98 6.61
CA ASN A 418 -8.74 17.28 7.15
C ASN A 418 -8.60 15.84 6.59
N LYS A 419 -9.52 15.38 5.73
CA LYS A 419 -9.46 14.05 5.12
C LYS A 419 -8.42 14.07 3.99
N LYS A 420 -7.38 13.26 4.14
CA LYS A 420 -6.42 12.94 3.08
C LYS A 420 -6.91 11.70 2.34
N GLU A 421 -6.89 11.74 1.01
CA GLU A 421 -7.18 10.60 0.16
C GLU A 421 -6.00 10.37 -0.80
N TRP A 422 -5.85 9.12 -1.26
CA TRP A 422 -4.80 8.74 -2.20
C TRP A 422 -5.34 8.84 -3.62
N ASN A 423 -4.60 9.51 -4.51
CA ASN A 423 -4.83 9.45 -5.96
C ASN A 423 -3.94 8.39 -6.64
N GLY A 424 -3.93 8.33 -7.97
CA GLY A 424 -3.06 7.45 -8.75
C GLY A 424 -3.25 5.96 -8.50
N MET A 425 -2.22 5.19 -8.86
CA MET A 425 -2.19 3.74 -8.63
C MET A 425 -2.44 3.36 -7.16
N MET A 426 -2.01 4.21 -6.21
CA MET A 426 -2.29 4.03 -4.79
C MET A 426 -3.78 4.15 -4.46
N GLY A 427 -4.48 5.12 -5.07
CA GLY A 427 -5.92 5.30 -4.92
C GLY A 427 -6.71 4.15 -5.52
N GLU A 428 -6.34 3.70 -6.73
CA GLU A 428 -7.00 2.55 -7.38
C GLU A 428 -6.81 1.23 -6.60
N LEU A 429 -5.62 0.97 -6.07
CA LEU A 429 -5.34 -0.19 -5.22
C LEU A 429 -6.16 -0.14 -3.92
N LEU A 430 -6.17 1.00 -3.21
CA LEU A 430 -6.92 1.14 -1.95
C LEU A 430 -8.44 1.20 -2.17
N GLY A 431 -8.89 1.56 -3.37
CA GLY A 431 -10.29 1.52 -3.79
C GLY A 431 -10.76 0.14 -4.29
N GLY A 432 -9.89 -0.88 -4.36
CA GLY A 432 -10.24 -2.21 -4.84
C GLY A 432 -10.47 -2.30 -6.36
N LEU A 433 -10.01 -1.31 -7.13
CA LEU A 433 -10.03 -1.36 -8.60
C LEU A 433 -8.89 -2.22 -9.15
N ALA A 434 -7.81 -2.36 -8.39
CA ALA A 434 -6.66 -3.22 -8.68
C ALA A 434 -6.31 -4.08 -7.46
N ASP A 435 -5.81 -5.29 -7.70
CA ASP A 435 -5.38 -6.23 -6.65
C ASP A 435 -3.86 -6.15 -6.41
N MET A 436 -3.11 -5.72 -7.43
CA MET A 436 -1.65 -5.59 -7.38
C MET A 436 -1.16 -4.46 -8.30
N ILE A 437 -0.12 -3.74 -7.86
CA ILE A 437 0.60 -2.76 -8.67
C ILE A 437 1.87 -3.43 -9.24
N VAL A 438 2.07 -3.42 -10.56
CA VAL A 438 3.33 -3.84 -11.19
C VAL A 438 3.88 -2.71 -12.04
N ALA A 439 4.70 -1.87 -11.40
CA ALA A 439 5.23 -0.62 -11.92
C ALA A 439 6.55 -0.26 -11.20
N PRO A 440 7.35 0.72 -11.70
CA PRO A 440 8.50 1.28 -10.98
C PRO A 440 8.06 2.17 -9.80
N LEU A 441 7.36 1.60 -8.81
CA LEU A 441 6.82 2.32 -7.65
C LEU A 441 7.86 2.41 -6.52
N THR A 442 8.25 3.62 -6.15
CA THR A 442 9.19 3.86 -5.03
C THR A 442 8.59 3.47 -3.68
N ILE A 443 9.36 2.69 -2.90
CA ILE A 443 9.06 2.34 -1.51
C ILE A 443 9.28 3.58 -0.63
N ASN A 444 8.25 4.01 0.10
CA ASN A 444 8.29 5.14 1.04
C ASN A 444 7.53 4.74 2.33
N ASN A 445 7.99 5.24 3.48
CA ASN A 445 7.32 5.07 4.79
C ASN A 445 5.84 5.46 4.74
N GLU A 446 5.49 6.60 4.10
CA GLU A 446 4.10 7.05 3.99
C GLU A 446 3.22 6.05 3.22
N ARG A 447 3.75 5.40 2.17
CA ARG A 447 3.03 4.36 1.42
C ARG A 447 2.97 3.05 2.20
N ALA A 448 4.06 2.68 2.87
CA ALA A 448 4.20 1.44 3.65
C ALA A 448 3.32 1.40 4.91
N GLN A 449 2.65 2.50 5.27
CA GLN A 449 1.61 2.53 6.30
C GLN A 449 0.25 2.01 5.79
N TYR A 450 0.02 1.99 4.48
CA TYR A 450 -1.25 1.63 3.85
C TYR A 450 -1.13 0.38 2.97
N ILE A 451 0.02 0.16 2.31
CA ILE A 451 0.23 -0.95 1.37
C ILE A 451 1.45 -1.79 1.75
N GLU A 452 1.46 -3.05 1.34
CA GLU A 452 2.58 -3.96 1.55
C GLU A 452 3.45 -4.08 0.30
N PHE A 453 4.77 -3.85 0.46
CA PHE A 453 5.74 -4.02 -0.62
C PHE A 453 6.32 -5.44 -0.65
N SER A 454 6.62 -5.92 -1.85
CA SER A 454 7.48 -7.09 -2.09
C SER A 454 8.95 -6.77 -1.79
N LYS A 455 9.85 -7.74 -1.97
CA LYS A 455 11.29 -7.46 -2.00
C LYS A 455 11.64 -6.57 -3.22
N PRO A 456 12.54 -5.59 -3.09
CA PRO A 456 12.91 -4.72 -4.21
C PRO A 456 13.42 -5.53 -5.40
N PHE A 457 12.81 -5.39 -6.56
CA PHE A 457 13.27 -6.05 -7.79
C PHE A 457 14.44 -5.29 -8.44
N LYS A 458 14.54 -3.98 -8.20
CA LYS A 458 15.63 -3.10 -8.65
C LYS A 458 16.02 -2.16 -7.50
N TYR A 459 17.31 -1.95 -7.29
CA TYR A 459 17.82 -1.01 -6.29
C TYR A 459 18.18 0.33 -6.94
N GLN A 460 17.50 1.40 -6.51
CA GLN A 460 17.82 2.80 -6.83
C GLN A 460 17.50 3.65 -5.59
N GLY A 461 18.54 4.19 -4.92
CA GLY A 461 18.36 5.07 -3.75
C GLY A 461 18.06 4.37 -2.41
N LEU A 462 17.91 5.18 -1.37
CA LEU A 462 17.96 4.80 0.05
C LEU A 462 16.90 3.76 0.49
N THR A 463 17.35 2.78 1.28
CA THR A 463 16.50 1.71 1.85
C THR A 463 15.84 2.11 3.18
N ILE A 464 14.53 1.88 3.29
CA ILE A 464 13.79 1.88 4.57
C ILE A 464 12.90 0.62 4.64
N LEU A 465 12.94 -0.09 5.77
CA LEU A 465 12.11 -1.26 6.07
C LEU A 465 10.92 -0.88 6.97
N VAL A 466 9.69 -1.14 6.55
CA VAL A 466 8.47 -1.11 7.39
C VAL A 466 7.52 -2.26 6.99
N LYS A 467 6.58 -2.65 7.87
CA LYS A 467 5.81 -3.91 7.88
C LYS A 467 4.28 -3.69 7.93
N LYS A 468 3.52 -4.68 7.40
CA LYS A 468 2.04 -4.83 7.29
C LYS A 468 1.48 -4.04 6.08
N VAL A 469 0.48 -4.49 5.31
CA VAL A 469 -0.64 -5.41 5.60
C VAL A 469 -0.73 -6.66 4.69
N ASN A 470 -1.15 -7.77 5.28
CA ASN A 470 -1.14 -9.14 4.73
C ASN A 470 -1.85 -9.32 3.36
N SER A 471 -1.10 -9.43 2.26
CA SER A 471 -1.57 -10.16 1.07
C SER A 471 -1.04 -11.60 1.11
N PRO A 472 -1.86 -12.64 0.85
CA PRO A 472 -1.38 -14.02 0.83
C PRO A 472 -0.43 -14.28 -0.35
N TRP A 473 -0.50 -13.48 -1.42
CA TRP A 473 0.43 -13.52 -2.56
C TRP A 473 1.85 -13.02 -2.21
N LYS A 474 1.98 -12.10 -1.24
CA LYS A 474 3.21 -11.33 -1.02
C LYS A 474 4.44 -12.17 -0.70
N GLN A 475 4.29 -13.27 0.02
CA GLN A 475 5.41 -14.18 0.31
C GLN A 475 5.87 -14.89 -0.96
N ASN A 476 4.94 -15.41 -1.76
CA ASN A 476 5.25 -16.12 -3.01
C ASN A 476 5.87 -15.17 -4.05
N VAL A 477 5.33 -13.95 -4.21
CA VAL A 477 5.93 -12.90 -5.06
C VAL A 477 7.35 -12.56 -4.59
N SER A 478 7.56 -12.39 -3.27
CA SER A 478 8.88 -12.05 -2.73
C SER A 478 9.90 -13.16 -2.96
N LEU A 479 9.52 -14.44 -2.80
CA LEU A 479 10.38 -15.59 -3.10
C LEU A 479 10.66 -15.72 -4.59
N ALA A 480 9.65 -15.50 -5.46
CA ALA A 480 9.83 -15.53 -6.91
C ALA A 480 10.74 -14.41 -7.41
N ILE A 481 10.69 -13.21 -6.83
CA ILE A 481 11.62 -12.11 -7.12
C ILE A 481 13.05 -12.48 -6.69
N LEU A 482 13.24 -13.04 -5.48
CA LEU A 482 14.56 -13.47 -5.01
C LEU A 482 15.16 -14.57 -5.91
N SER A 483 14.38 -15.61 -6.22
CA SER A 483 14.80 -16.66 -7.17
C SER A 483 15.14 -16.11 -8.56
N SER A 484 14.46 -15.03 -9.00
CA SER A 484 14.74 -14.35 -10.27
C SER A 484 15.99 -13.47 -10.25
N HIS A 485 16.50 -13.11 -9.06
CA HIS A 485 17.86 -12.55 -8.90
C HIS A 485 18.90 -13.65 -8.90
N GLU A 486 18.68 -14.73 -8.14
CA GLU A 486 19.60 -15.86 -8.02
C GLU A 486 19.87 -16.59 -9.36
N ASN A 487 18.88 -16.66 -10.25
CA ASN A 487 19.00 -17.31 -11.55
C ASN A 487 19.42 -16.38 -12.71
N GLY A 488 19.75 -15.11 -12.44
CA GLY A 488 20.21 -14.13 -13.44
C GLY A 488 19.11 -13.47 -14.29
N PHE A 489 17.84 -13.90 -14.19
CA PHE A 489 16.74 -13.35 -15.02
C PHE A 489 16.58 -11.82 -14.90
N MET A 490 16.77 -11.28 -13.70
CA MET A 490 16.74 -9.82 -13.46
C MET A 490 17.90 -9.07 -14.13
N GLU A 491 19.05 -9.71 -14.31
CA GLU A 491 20.21 -9.14 -15.02
C GLU A 491 19.99 -9.13 -16.53
N ASP A 492 19.40 -10.20 -17.08
CA ASP A 492 19.04 -10.28 -18.50
C ASP A 492 17.99 -9.23 -18.89
N LEU A 493 16.99 -8.99 -18.04
CA LEU A 493 16.02 -7.91 -18.23
C LEU A 493 16.67 -6.52 -18.14
N ASP A 494 17.65 -6.32 -17.26
CA ASP A 494 18.38 -5.04 -17.16
C ASP A 494 19.21 -4.76 -18.41
N LYS A 495 19.91 -5.79 -18.94
CA LYS A 495 20.65 -5.71 -20.21
C LYS A 495 19.72 -5.43 -21.39
N THR A 496 18.57 -6.10 -21.45
CA THR A 496 17.62 -6.01 -22.57
C THR A 496 16.91 -4.66 -22.61
N TRP A 497 16.44 -4.14 -21.47
CA TRP A 497 15.54 -2.98 -21.42
C TRP A 497 16.21 -1.68 -20.94
N VAL A 498 17.23 -1.75 -20.08
CA VAL A 498 17.79 -0.57 -19.39
C VAL A 498 19.19 -0.21 -19.90
N ARG A 499 20.08 -1.19 -20.03
CA ARG A 499 21.45 -1.01 -20.57
C ARG A 499 21.52 -1.24 -22.09
N TYR A 500 20.40 -1.02 -22.79
CA TYR A 500 20.32 -1.17 -24.25
C TYR A 500 21.34 -0.29 -25.00
N GLN A 501 21.75 0.83 -24.39
CA GLN A 501 22.62 1.81 -25.01
C GLN A 501 23.75 2.18 -24.04
N GLU A 502 24.83 1.39 -24.04
CA GLU A 502 26.10 1.79 -23.45
C GLU A 502 26.69 2.94 -24.27
N CYS A 503 26.25 4.16 -23.93
CA CYS A 503 27.03 5.37 -24.15
C CYS A 503 28.27 5.31 -23.25
N ASP A 504 29.19 4.42 -23.61
CA ASP A 504 30.51 4.34 -23.00
C ASP A 504 31.12 5.73 -23.11
N SER A 505 31.39 6.36 -21.97
CA SER A 505 32.00 7.67 -21.93
C SER A 505 33.46 7.50 -22.28
N ARG A 506 33.71 7.32 -23.59
CA ARG A 506 35.01 7.52 -24.22
C ARG A 506 35.57 8.78 -23.60
N SER A 507 36.58 8.59 -22.76
CA SER A 507 37.20 9.68 -22.04
C SER A 507 37.57 10.72 -23.09
N ASN A 508 37.02 11.93 -22.93
CA ASN A 508 37.44 13.05 -23.75
C ASN A 508 38.91 13.26 -23.42
N ALA A 509 39.79 12.61 -24.18
CA ALA A 509 41.21 12.92 -24.19
C ALA A 509 41.28 14.45 -24.39
N PRO A 510 42.02 15.17 -23.53
CA PRO A 510 42.08 16.63 -23.62
C PRO A 510 42.48 16.98 -25.04
N ALA A 511 41.63 17.77 -25.73
CA ALA A 511 41.53 17.80 -27.19
C ALA A 511 42.91 17.75 -27.85
N THR A 512 43.28 16.56 -28.33
CA THR A 512 44.59 16.32 -28.94
C THR A 512 44.70 17.24 -30.14
N LEU A 513 45.71 18.11 -30.19
CA LEU A 513 45.86 19.10 -31.27
C LEU A 513 45.72 18.42 -32.63
N THR A 514 44.60 18.66 -33.29
CA THR A 514 44.32 18.16 -34.64
C THR A 514 45.17 18.94 -35.65
N PHE A 515 45.36 18.37 -36.85
CA PHE A 515 46.14 19.00 -37.92
C PHE A 515 45.67 20.43 -38.25
N GLU A 516 44.38 20.73 -38.10
CA GLU A 516 43.83 22.08 -38.28
C GLU A 516 44.41 23.10 -37.27
N ASN A 517 44.60 22.71 -36.01
CA ASN A 517 45.16 23.57 -34.97
C ASN A 517 46.67 23.80 -35.11
N MET A 518 47.37 22.94 -35.87
CA MET A 518 48.79 23.13 -36.24
C MET A 518 48.97 23.75 -37.64
N ALA A 519 47.91 23.92 -38.43
CA ALA A 519 47.98 24.45 -39.80
C ALA A 519 48.64 25.84 -39.86
N GLY A 520 48.47 26.67 -38.83
CA GLY A 520 49.13 27.97 -38.71
C GLY A 520 50.66 27.89 -38.75
N VAL A 521 51.27 26.84 -38.19
CA VAL A 521 52.73 26.64 -38.23
C VAL A 521 53.20 26.27 -39.64
N PHE A 522 52.49 25.36 -40.32
CA PHE A 522 52.81 24.96 -41.68
C PHE A 522 52.62 26.11 -42.68
N MET A 523 51.59 26.95 -42.50
CA MET A 523 51.40 28.18 -43.28
C MET A 523 52.54 29.19 -43.06
N LEU A 524 53.06 29.32 -41.83
CA LEU A 524 54.21 30.17 -41.51
C LEU A 524 55.50 29.68 -42.21
N VAL A 525 55.74 28.36 -42.20
CA VAL A 525 56.88 27.74 -42.89
C VAL A 525 56.76 27.92 -44.41
N ALA A 526 55.57 27.68 -45.00
CA ALA A 526 55.33 27.89 -46.42
C ALA A 526 55.55 29.37 -46.83
N GLY A 527 55.03 30.31 -46.04
CA GLY A 527 55.28 31.74 -46.22
C GLY A 527 56.77 32.11 -46.13
N GLY A 528 57.50 31.51 -45.18
CA GLY A 528 58.95 31.66 -45.03
C GLY A 528 59.74 31.16 -46.24
N ILE A 529 59.33 30.04 -46.85
CA ILE A 529 59.95 29.51 -48.08
C ILE A 529 59.71 30.47 -49.25
N VAL A 530 58.47 30.95 -49.44
CA VAL A 530 58.14 31.90 -50.51
C VAL A 530 58.90 33.22 -50.34
N ALA A 531 58.95 33.77 -49.12
CA ALA A 531 59.72 34.98 -48.81
C ALA A 531 61.22 34.77 -49.01
N GLY A 532 61.77 33.60 -48.64
CA GLY A 532 63.16 33.23 -48.87
C GLY A 532 63.52 33.16 -50.35
N ILE A 533 62.67 32.56 -51.18
CA ILE A 533 62.84 32.55 -52.65
C ILE A 533 62.83 33.98 -53.20
N PHE A 534 61.92 34.83 -52.74
CA PHE A 534 61.85 36.23 -53.17
C PHE A 534 63.09 37.04 -52.76
N LEU A 535 63.59 36.85 -51.53
CA LEU A 535 64.83 37.44 -51.06
C LEU A 535 66.06 36.94 -51.84
N ILE A 536 66.10 35.66 -52.23
CA ILE A 536 67.15 35.12 -53.11
C ILE A 536 67.13 35.81 -54.48
N PHE A 537 65.96 36.01 -55.08
CA PHE A 537 65.86 36.78 -56.34
C PHE A 537 66.30 38.23 -56.17
N ILE A 538 65.93 38.90 -55.07
CA ILE A 538 66.40 40.25 -54.75
C ILE A 538 67.92 40.28 -54.56
N GLU A 539 68.51 39.32 -53.84
CA GLU A 539 69.96 39.27 -53.63
C GLU A 539 70.71 38.99 -54.94
N ILE A 540 70.19 38.09 -55.80
CA ILE A 540 70.74 37.84 -57.13
C ILE A 540 70.63 39.09 -58.00
N ALA A 541 69.51 39.81 -57.97
CA ALA A 541 69.35 41.08 -58.70
C ALA A 541 70.30 42.16 -58.17
N TYR A 542 70.44 42.29 -56.84
CA TYR A 542 71.34 43.24 -56.20
C TYR A 542 72.81 42.91 -56.47
N LYS A 543 73.22 41.63 -56.39
CA LYS A 543 74.55 41.17 -56.81
C LYS A 543 74.79 41.42 -58.29
N ARG A 544 73.87 41.04 -59.18
CA ARG A 544 74.01 41.32 -60.63
C ARG A 544 74.10 42.82 -60.91
N HIS A 545 73.35 43.67 -60.22
CA HIS A 545 73.41 45.12 -60.41
C HIS A 545 74.69 45.74 -59.80
N LYS A 546 75.12 45.28 -58.63
CA LYS A 546 76.40 45.67 -58.01
C LYS A 546 77.60 45.23 -58.83
N ASP A 547 77.55 44.03 -59.41
CA ASP A 547 78.62 43.48 -60.24
C ASP A 547 78.58 44.04 -61.67
N ALA A 548 77.41 44.41 -62.19
CA ALA A 548 77.28 45.23 -63.40
C ALA A 548 77.88 46.64 -63.18
N ARG A 549 77.59 47.29 -62.05
CA ARG A 549 78.27 48.54 -61.65
C ARG A 549 79.78 48.35 -61.50
N ARG A 550 80.26 47.27 -60.87
CA ARG A 550 81.71 46.97 -60.79
C ARG A 550 82.34 46.77 -62.17
N LYS A 551 81.66 46.08 -63.10
CA LYS A 551 82.11 45.91 -64.49
C LYS A 551 82.11 47.23 -65.27
N GLN A 552 81.09 48.08 -65.12
CA GLN A 552 81.10 49.44 -65.67
C GLN A 552 82.26 50.28 -65.09
N MET A 553 82.52 50.18 -63.80
CA MET A 553 83.60 50.91 -63.13
C MET A 553 84.99 50.43 -63.58
N GLN A 554 85.17 49.14 -63.86
CA GLN A 554 86.39 48.60 -64.49
C GLN A 554 86.54 49.03 -65.95
N LEU A 555 85.47 49.02 -66.75
CA LEU A 555 85.49 49.51 -68.13
C LEU A 555 85.77 51.01 -68.21
N ALA A 556 85.22 51.81 -67.29
CA ALA A 556 85.54 53.23 -67.17
C ALA A 556 87.03 53.46 -66.83
N PHE A 557 87.61 52.66 -65.92
CA PHE A 557 89.03 52.73 -65.58
C PHE A 557 89.93 52.30 -66.76
N ALA A 558 89.51 51.30 -67.53
CA ALA A 558 90.20 50.88 -68.76
C ALA A 558 90.17 51.97 -69.84
N ALA A 559 89.02 52.61 -70.07
CA ALA A 559 88.89 53.72 -71.01
C ALA A 559 89.74 54.93 -70.62
N VAL A 560 89.78 55.29 -69.33
CA VAL A 560 90.65 56.36 -68.81
C VAL A 560 92.14 56.04 -69.03
N ASN A 561 92.56 54.79 -68.86
CA ASN A 561 93.94 54.38 -69.09
C ASN A 561 94.34 54.35 -70.58
N VAL A 562 93.38 54.12 -71.49
CA VAL A 562 93.61 54.25 -72.95
C VAL A 562 93.67 55.73 -73.35
N TRP A 563 92.78 56.58 -72.83
CA TRP A 563 92.79 58.02 -73.12
C TRP A 563 94.09 58.68 -72.61
N ARG A 564 94.56 58.30 -71.41
CA ARG A 564 95.83 58.77 -70.84
C ARG A 564 97.07 58.36 -71.64
N LYS A 565 97.00 57.31 -72.48
CA LYS A 565 98.12 56.90 -73.35
C LYS A 565 98.22 57.68 -74.67
N ASN A 566 97.14 58.31 -75.13
CA ASN A 566 97.11 59.01 -76.42
C ASN A 566 97.33 60.54 -76.31
N LEU A 567 97.55 61.06 -75.10
CA LEU A 567 97.85 62.47 -74.84
C LEU A 567 99.17 62.61 -74.06
N GLN A 568 100.25 62.19 -74.71
CA GLN A 568 101.62 62.59 -74.36
C GLN A 568 102.25 63.28 -75.56
N VAL A 569 102.20 64.62 -75.56
CA VAL A 569 103.17 65.46 -76.25
C VAL A 569 103.78 66.34 -75.16
N PRO A 570 105.07 66.18 -74.82
CA PRO A 570 105.73 67.09 -73.90
C PRO A 570 106.12 68.35 -74.66
N ASP A 571 105.61 69.49 -74.24
CA ASP A 571 106.29 70.75 -74.47
C ASP A 571 106.85 71.28 -73.14
N SER A 572 108.11 71.70 -73.26
CA SER A 572 109.03 72.50 -72.45
C SER A 572 108.71 73.01 -71.01
N SER A 573 109.83 73.33 -70.34
CA SER A 573 110.00 74.28 -69.22
C SER A 573 109.50 73.91 -67.81
N VAL A 574 110.37 73.13 -67.14
CA VAL A 574 110.89 73.39 -65.79
C VAL A 574 110.51 74.75 -65.16
N PHE A 575 109.90 74.73 -63.97
CA PHE A 575 110.43 75.43 -62.78
C PHE A 575 109.92 74.80 -61.47
N CYS A 576 110.70 74.93 -60.40
CA CYS A 576 110.51 74.25 -59.11
C CYS A 576 109.99 75.22 -58.03
N CYS A 577 109.15 74.70 -57.10
CA CYS A 577 108.83 75.14 -55.71
C CYS A 577 107.45 74.57 -55.31
N THR A 578 107.28 73.68 -54.33
CA THR A 578 107.17 73.91 -52.86
C THR A 578 105.98 74.83 -52.46
N VAL A 579 105.12 74.57 -51.45
CA VAL A 579 105.19 73.62 -50.31
C VAL A 579 103.83 73.44 -49.57
N THR A 580 103.68 72.32 -48.83
CA THR A 580 102.73 71.99 -47.71
C THR A 580 101.19 72.12 -47.81
N SER A 581 100.48 71.07 -47.36
CA SER A 581 99.49 71.15 -46.26
C SER A 581 99.12 69.76 -45.68
N CYS A 582 99.24 69.58 -44.36
CA CYS A 582 98.50 68.59 -43.56
C CYS A 582 97.32 69.33 -42.90
N GLY A 583 96.11 68.79 -42.73
CA GLY A 583 95.76 67.54 -42.03
C GLY A 583 95.01 67.91 -40.73
N LEU A 584 93.97 67.17 -40.32
CA LEU A 584 93.28 67.37 -39.02
C LEU A 584 92.40 66.15 -38.66
N THR A 585 92.15 65.94 -37.37
CA THR A 585 91.73 64.66 -36.78
C THR A 585 90.58 64.78 -35.75
N CYS A 586 89.96 63.63 -35.47
CA CYS A 586 89.36 63.22 -34.17
C CYS A 586 88.16 63.99 -33.58
N SER A 587 87.07 63.26 -33.26
CA SER A 587 86.79 62.78 -31.88
C SER A 587 85.38 62.20 -31.72
N VAL A 588 85.21 61.36 -30.69
CA VAL A 588 84.00 60.60 -30.33
C VAL A 588 83.32 61.24 -29.11
N LEU A 589 81.99 61.12 -28.96
CA LEU A 589 81.34 61.00 -27.63
C LEU A 589 79.89 60.45 -27.73
N LEU A 590 79.44 59.85 -26.62
CA LEU A 590 78.19 59.11 -26.38
C LEU A 590 77.51 59.65 -25.11
N PHE A 591 76.17 59.70 -25.06
CA PHE A 591 75.27 59.82 -23.88
C PHE A 591 73.79 59.78 -24.39
N GLU A 592 72.72 59.43 -23.66
CA GLU A 592 72.55 58.95 -22.27
C GLU A 592 71.46 57.84 -22.13
N TYR A 593 70.32 58.14 -21.46
CA TYR A 593 69.29 57.26 -20.86
C TYR A 593 68.07 58.16 -20.44
N PRO A 594 67.07 57.78 -19.58
CA PRO A 594 66.23 56.56 -19.46
C PRO A 594 64.69 56.85 -19.24
N ALA A 595 63.92 55.77 -18.93
CA ALA A 595 62.92 55.65 -17.83
C ALA A 595 61.37 55.81 -18.02
N GLN A 596 60.66 54.75 -17.56
CA GLN A 596 59.45 54.68 -16.68
C GLN A 596 58.15 55.50 -17.02
N ARG A 597 56.91 54.98 -16.84
CA ARG A 597 56.25 54.74 -15.52
C ARG A 597 54.90 53.94 -15.61
N TRP A 598 54.64 52.95 -14.72
CA TRP A 598 53.71 52.89 -13.53
C TRP A 598 52.29 52.31 -13.79
N PHE A 599 51.93 51.18 -13.13
CA PHE A 599 50.88 51.01 -12.07
C PHE A 599 49.40 51.03 -12.59
N ILE A 600 48.38 50.44 -11.92
CA ILE A 600 48.26 49.92 -10.55
C ILE A 600 47.50 48.54 -10.49
N SER A 601 46.74 48.28 -9.40
CA SER A 601 45.85 47.13 -9.09
C SER A 601 44.56 47.01 -9.92
#